data_AF-A0A1M6BPY9-F1
#
_entry.id   AF-A0A1M6BPY9-F1
#
_cell.length_a   1.000
_cell.length_b   1.000
_cell.length_c   1.000
_cell.angle_alpha   90.00
_cell.angle_beta   90.00
_cell.angle_gamma   90.00
#
_symmetry.space_group_name_H-M   'P 1'
#
loop_
_entity.id
_entity.type
_entity.pdbx_description
1 polymer ?
#
loop_
_entity_poly.entity_id
_entity_poly.type
_entity_poly.pdbx_seq_one_letter_code
_entity_poly.pdbx_strand_id
1 'polypeptide(L)'
;MLINSHFGDIKETYLFSEIAKRVNDYKAANPTADIIRLGIGDVTQPLPPVAIQALHEAVDEMARAETFRGYGPEQGYDFLREAIAVHDFKARGCDIEPDEIFVSDGAKSDTANFTDLFGDGNIIGISNPVYPVYLDSNVLAGHAGSPAGDGYQNIRYLDCLEENGFKPQIPDGRLDIVYLCSPNNPSGVALTRDDLKKWVDYALANKTLILYDAAYESFIREDGIPHSIYEIPEARKVAVEFRSFSKTAGFTGLRCAYTVVPKTLEVTMSDSSKPLKLHAMWLRRQTTKFNGVPYIVQRAAAALYTPEGREQIRKTIDLYLENAKTIRSVFEEKGFKVWGGINSPYVWLKVPEGMTSWQFFDELLHRYHIVGTPGSGFGTRGEGYFRLTGFGSPEKTREAAERLRRI
;
A
#
# COMPACT_ATOMS: atom_id res chain seq x y z
N MET A 1 -20.36 26.09 -16.98
CA MET A 1 -20.22 24.79 -16.31
C MET A 1 -19.25 24.98 -15.17
N LEU A 2 -19.66 24.67 -13.93
CA LEU A 2 -18.74 24.64 -12.79
C LEU A 2 -18.12 23.23 -12.73
N ILE A 3 -16.80 23.13 -12.83
CA ILE A 3 -16.05 21.87 -12.74
C ILE A 3 -15.42 21.75 -11.34
N ASN A 4 -15.03 20.54 -10.93
CA ASN A 4 -14.30 20.35 -9.67
C ASN A 4 -12.94 21.08 -9.73
N SER A 5 -12.83 22.22 -9.05
CA SER A 5 -11.63 23.06 -9.03
C SER A 5 -10.46 22.41 -8.30
N HIS A 6 -10.71 21.43 -7.42
CA HIS A 6 -9.65 20.77 -6.65
C HIS A 6 -8.66 19.97 -7.51
N PHE A 7 -9.02 19.62 -8.75
CA PHE A 7 -8.06 19.07 -9.70
C PHE A 7 -6.90 20.03 -10.01
N GLY A 8 -7.12 21.34 -9.90
CA GLY A 8 -6.07 22.36 -10.04
C GLY A 8 -5.21 22.55 -8.78
N ASP A 9 -5.65 22.04 -7.63
CA ASP A 9 -4.91 22.12 -6.37
C ASP A 9 -3.87 21.00 -6.24
N ILE A 10 -4.00 19.91 -7.01
CA ILE A 10 -2.98 18.86 -7.07
C ILE A 10 -1.69 19.45 -7.61
N LYS A 11 -0.66 19.47 -6.77
CA LYS A 11 0.72 19.61 -7.24
C LYS A 11 1.03 18.43 -8.15
N GLU A 12 1.35 18.68 -9.41
CA GLU A 12 1.66 17.63 -10.38
C GLU A 12 2.81 16.77 -9.87
N THR A 13 2.49 15.61 -9.31
CA THR A 13 3.47 14.61 -8.90
C THR A 13 3.81 13.78 -10.14
N TYR A 14 4.65 14.35 -11.00
CA TYR A 14 5.16 13.66 -12.18
C TYR A 14 6.05 12.46 -11.85
N LEU A 15 6.11 11.92 -10.62
CA LEU A 15 7.12 10.94 -10.22
C LEU A 15 7.23 9.78 -11.22
N PHE A 16 6.15 9.02 -11.44
CA PHE A 16 6.20 7.85 -12.32
C PHE A 16 6.20 8.22 -13.80
N SER A 17 5.54 9.31 -14.19
CA SER A 17 5.52 9.79 -15.59
C SER A 17 6.88 10.36 -16.01
N GLU A 18 7.54 11.12 -15.14
CA GLU A 18 8.89 11.66 -15.32
C GLU A 18 9.95 10.55 -15.30
N ILE A 19 9.85 9.57 -14.40
CA ILE A 19 10.71 8.36 -14.47
C ILE A 19 10.54 7.70 -15.84
N ALA A 20 9.29 7.47 -16.28
CA ALA A 20 9.03 6.83 -17.57
C ALA A 20 9.60 7.64 -18.74
N LYS A 21 9.43 8.97 -18.72
CA LYS A 21 9.99 9.89 -19.71
C LYS A 21 11.50 9.80 -19.77
N ARG A 22 12.21 9.99 -18.64
CA ARG A 22 13.68 9.93 -18.59
C ARG A 22 14.23 8.58 -19.02
N VAL A 23 13.58 7.49 -18.63
CA VAL A 23 13.96 6.13 -19.07
C VAL A 23 13.77 5.95 -20.57
N ASN A 24 12.68 6.48 -21.14
CA ASN A 24 12.42 6.41 -22.58
C ASN A 24 13.43 7.25 -23.37
N ASP A 25 13.73 8.47 -22.91
CA ASP A 25 14.73 9.35 -23.52
C ASP A 25 16.12 8.70 -23.47
N TYR A 26 16.50 8.13 -22.32
CA TYR A 26 17.76 7.40 -22.16
C TYR A 26 17.83 6.17 -23.09
N LYS A 27 16.75 5.38 -23.17
CA LYS A 27 16.68 4.21 -24.06
C LYS A 27 16.75 4.60 -25.54
N ALA A 28 16.13 5.72 -25.93
CA ALA A 28 16.19 6.23 -27.29
C ALA A 28 17.62 6.66 -27.66
N ALA A 29 18.34 7.29 -26.74
CA ALA A 29 19.74 7.67 -26.93
C ALA A 29 20.71 6.47 -26.83
N ASN A 30 20.36 5.42 -26.08
CA ASN A 30 21.20 4.25 -25.80
C ASN A 30 20.45 2.94 -26.11
N PRO A 31 20.18 2.61 -27.39
CA PRO A 31 19.31 1.49 -27.78
C PRO A 31 19.83 0.11 -27.35
N THR A 32 21.14 -0.01 -27.07
CA THR A 32 21.79 -1.25 -26.60
C THR A 32 21.91 -1.33 -25.08
N ALA A 33 21.52 -0.30 -24.33
CA ALA A 33 21.60 -0.31 -22.88
C ALA A 33 20.62 -1.33 -22.28
N ASP A 34 21.16 -2.33 -21.59
CA ASP A 34 20.36 -3.29 -20.84
C ASP A 34 19.91 -2.69 -19.50
N ILE A 35 18.75 -2.04 -19.51
CA ILE A 35 18.19 -1.33 -18.35
C ILE A 35 17.48 -2.31 -17.41
N ILE A 36 17.92 -2.35 -16.15
CA ILE A 36 17.27 -3.12 -15.08
C ILE A 36 16.32 -2.20 -14.31
N ARG A 37 15.05 -2.62 -14.19
CA ARG A 37 14.00 -1.83 -13.55
C ARG A 37 13.74 -2.33 -12.13
N LEU A 38 14.16 -1.55 -11.15
CA LEU A 38 13.93 -1.73 -9.72
C LEU A 38 13.11 -0.55 -9.14
N GLY A 39 12.30 0.11 -9.98
CA GLY A 39 11.58 1.35 -9.68
C GLY A 39 10.14 1.13 -9.20
N ILE A 40 9.16 1.18 -10.13
CA ILE A 40 7.69 1.21 -9.88
C ILE A 40 7.24 0.20 -8.82
N GLY A 41 7.91 -0.96 -8.78
CA GLY A 41 7.62 -2.01 -7.83
C GLY A 41 6.45 -2.86 -8.28
N ASP A 42 6.29 -3.09 -9.59
CA ASP A 42 5.37 -4.10 -10.11
C ASP A 42 5.94 -5.50 -9.92
N VAL A 43 5.08 -6.47 -9.63
CA VAL A 43 5.49 -7.88 -9.44
C VAL A 43 5.92 -8.48 -10.77
N THR A 44 6.88 -9.40 -10.75
CA THR A 44 7.48 -9.95 -11.98
C THR A 44 7.28 -11.47 -12.13
N GLN A 45 6.92 -12.16 -11.05
CA GLN A 45 6.63 -13.59 -11.09
C GLN A 45 5.22 -13.85 -11.63
N PRO A 46 5.03 -14.98 -12.35
CA PRO A 46 3.69 -15.38 -12.81
C PRO A 46 2.75 -15.64 -11.63
N LEU A 47 1.45 -15.63 -11.91
CA LEU A 47 0.43 -15.97 -10.91
C LEU A 47 0.65 -17.40 -10.37
N PRO A 48 0.34 -17.66 -9.09
CA PRO A 48 0.41 -19.00 -8.52
C PRO A 48 -0.38 -20.02 -9.35
N PRO A 49 0.16 -21.22 -9.63
CA PRO A 49 -0.54 -22.26 -10.37
C PRO A 49 -1.95 -22.57 -9.85
N VAL A 50 -2.18 -22.55 -8.53
CA VAL A 50 -3.53 -22.78 -7.98
C VAL A 50 -4.52 -21.68 -8.37
N ALA A 51 -4.05 -20.42 -8.47
CA ALA A 51 -4.88 -19.30 -8.88
C ALA A 51 -5.20 -19.40 -10.38
N ILE A 52 -4.23 -19.81 -11.21
CA ILE A 52 -4.44 -20.07 -12.65
C ILE A 52 -5.46 -21.19 -12.84
N GLN A 53 -5.32 -22.31 -12.13
CA GLN A 53 -6.28 -23.40 -12.20
C GLN A 53 -7.70 -22.93 -11.80
N ALA A 54 -7.83 -22.21 -10.69
CA ALA A 54 -9.12 -21.69 -10.24
C ALA A 54 -9.73 -20.66 -11.21
N LEU A 55 -8.90 -19.88 -11.92
CA LEU A 55 -9.38 -19.02 -13.00
C LEU A 55 -9.98 -19.83 -14.15
N HIS A 56 -9.29 -20.88 -14.60
CA HIS A 56 -9.80 -21.75 -15.68
C HIS A 56 -11.12 -22.42 -15.28
N GLU A 57 -11.17 -23.02 -14.08
CA GLU A 57 -12.39 -23.65 -13.58
C GLU A 57 -13.55 -22.65 -13.48
N ALA A 58 -13.30 -21.44 -12.96
CA ALA A 58 -14.34 -20.42 -12.84
C ALA A 58 -14.81 -19.88 -14.20
N VAL A 59 -13.93 -19.81 -15.21
CA VAL A 59 -14.32 -19.48 -16.59
C VAL A 59 -15.22 -20.57 -17.17
N ASP A 60 -14.87 -21.84 -16.97
CA ASP A 60 -15.67 -22.97 -17.43
C ASP A 60 -17.04 -23.04 -16.73
N GLU A 61 -17.09 -22.70 -15.43
CA GLU A 61 -18.35 -22.54 -14.69
C GLU A 61 -19.23 -21.44 -15.30
N MET A 62 -18.64 -20.32 -15.73
CA MET A 62 -19.38 -19.21 -16.35
C MET A 62 -19.83 -19.51 -17.79
N ALA A 63 -19.33 -20.57 -18.43
CA ALA A 63 -19.69 -20.94 -19.80
C ALA A 63 -21.04 -21.70 -19.89
N ARG A 64 -21.65 -22.08 -18.76
CA ARG A 64 -22.90 -22.85 -18.72
C ARG A 64 -24.01 -22.07 -18.03
N ALA A 65 -25.22 -22.12 -18.58
CA ALA A 65 -26.36 -21.35 -18.07
C ALA A 65 -26.70 -21.69 -16.61
N GLU A 66 -26.52 -22.95 -16.21
CA GLU A 66 -26.86 -23.46 -14.88
C GLU A 66 -25.88 -23.02 -13.80
N THR A 67 -24.63 -22.72 -14.16
CA THR A 67 -23.55 -22.33 -13.23
C THR A 67 -23.09 -20.89 -13.42
N PHE A 68 -23.64 -20.17 -14.40
CA PHE A 68 -23.33 -18.77 -14.67
C PHE A 68 -23.53 -17.88 -13.43
N ARG A 69 -22.60 -16.95 -13.23
CA ARG A 69 -22.64 -15.95 -12.16
C ARG A 69 -22.76 -14.55 -12.78
N GLY A 70 -23.90 -13.90 -12.57
CA GLY A 70 -24.15 -12.51 -12.97
C GLY A 70 -23.56 -11.51 -11.98
N TYR A 71 -24.30 -10.44 -11.66
CA TYR A 71 -23.93 -9.54 -10.57
C TYR A 71 -23.79 -10.32 -9.27
N GLY A 72 -22.59 -10.26 -8.68
CA GLY A 72 -22.30 -10.87 -7.39
C GLY A 72 -22.68 -9.96 -6.22
N PRO A 73 -22.57 -10.46 -4.99
CA PRO A 73 -22.72 -9.63 -3.80
C PRO A 73 -21.66 -8.51 -3.80
N GLU A 74 -22.07 -7.28 -3.52
CA GLU A 74 -21.21 -6.09 -3.63
C GLU A 74 -20.09 -6.06 -2.58
N GLN A 75 -20.26 -6.80 -1.48
CA GLN A 75 -19.22 -7.01 -0.47
C GLN A 75 -18.19 -8.09 -0.88
N GLY A 76 -18.48 -8.90 -1.90
CA GLY A 76 -17.70 -10.09 -2.25
C GLY A 76 -18.37 -11.39 -1.82
N TYR A 77 -18.00 -12.49 -2.48
CA TYR A 77 -18.59 -13.81 -2.24
C TYR A 77 -18.17 -14.38 -0.89
N ASP A 78 -19.10 -15.10 -0.26
CA ASP A 78 -18.95 -15.69 1.07
C ASP A 78 -17.69 -16.55 1.18
N PHE A 79 -17.44 -17.42 0.20
CA PHE A 79 -16.27 -18.31 0.20
C PHE A 79 -14.94 -17.57 0.35
N LEU A 80 -14.83 -16.34 -0.19
CA LEU A 80 -13.60 -15.55 -0.10
C LEU A 80 -13.57 -14.77 1.21
N ARG A 81 -14.68 -14.15 1.60
CA ARG A 81 -14.78 -13.39 2.86
C ARG A 81 -14.55 -14.29 4.08
N GLU A 82 -15.07 -15.52 4.06
CA GLU A 82 -14.84 -16.53 5.09
C GLU A 82 -13.38 -16.97 5.14
N ALA A 83 -12.77 -17.25 3.98
CA ALA A 83 -11.36 -17.62 3.91
C ALA A 83 -10.44 -16.52 4.46
N ILE A 84 -10.71 -15.25 4.10
CA ILE A 84 -10.00 -14.09 4.64
C ILE A 84 -10.18 -14.00 6.17
N ALA A 85 -11.43 -14.04 6.66
CA ALA A 85 -11.71 -13.95 8.09
C ALA A 85 -10.98 -15.03 8.90
N VAL A 86 -10.98 -16.28 8.40
CA VAL A 86 -10.32 -17.40 9.07
C VAL A 86 -8.80 -17.27 9.05
N HIS A 87 -8.21 -17.04 7.87
CA HIS A 87 -6.78 -17.18 7.69
C HIS A 87 -5.97 -15.91 7.97
N ASP A 88 -6.53 -14.73 7.68
CA ASP A 88 -5.81 -13.48 7.86
C ASP A 88 -6.04 -12.87 9.26
N PHE A 89 -7.17 -13.21 9.91
CA PHE A 89 -7.58 -12.60 11.18
C PHE A 89 -7.76 -13.61 12.32
N LYS A 90 -8.71 -14.54 12.24
CA LYS A 90 -9.00 -15.48 13.34
C LYS A 90 -7.79 -16.37 13.68
N ALA A 91 -7.02 -16.80 12.69
CA ALA A 91 -5.77 -17.53 12.89
C ALA A 91 -4.69 -16.74 13.67
N ARG A 92 -4.84 -15.42 13.76
CA ARG A 92 -3.99 -14.50 14.51
C ARG A 92 -4.62 -14.02 15.82
N GLY A 93 -5.78 -14.56 16.19
CA GLY A 93 -6.53 -14.14 17.38
C GLY A 93 -7.32 -12.83 17.20
N CYS A 94 -7.45 -12.32 15.97
CA CYS A 94 -8.27 -11.15 15.68
C CYS A 94 -9.73 -11.56 15.46
N ASP A 95 -10.65 -10.95 16.21
CA ASP A 95 -12.10 -11.17 16.09
C ASP A 95 -12.66 -10.32 14.92
N ILE A 96 -12.45 -10.78 13.68
CA ILE A 96 -13.03 -10.19 12.47
C ILE A 96 -14.03 -11.18 11.85
N GLU A 97 -15.25 -10.72 11.61
CA GLU A 97 -16.28 -11.54 10.98
C GLU A 97 -16.34 -11.35 9.45
N PRO A 98 -16.77 -12.37 8.67
CA PRO A 98 -16.83 -12.28 7.21
C PRO A 98 -17.62 -11.09 6.66
N ASP A 99 -18.66 -10.65 7.37
CA ASP A 99 -19.49 -9.51 6.97
C ASP A 99 -18.88 -8.14 7.29
N GLU A 100 -17.73 -8.10 7.97
CA GLU A 100 -16.90 -6.89 8.15
C GLU A 100 -15.88 -6.71 7.02
N ILE A 101 -15.78 -7.67 6.11
CA ILE A 101 -14.83 -7.70 4.98
C ILE A 101 -15.54 -7.30 3.68
N PHE A 102 -14.95 -6.35 2.96
CA PHE A 102 -15.43 -5.85 1.68
C PHE A 102 -14.36 -6.08 0.61
N VAL A 103 -14.59 -7.02 -0.29
CA VAL A 103 -13.70 -7.35 -1.41
C VAL A 103 -13.76 -6.26 -2.49
N SER A 104 -12.61 -5.81 -2.98
CA SER A 104 -12.47 -4.67 -3.89
C SER A 104 -11.43 -4.91 -4.98
N ASP A 105 -11.37 -4.01 -5.95
CA ASP A 105 -10.44 -4.08 -7.10
C ASP A 105 -9.03 -3.59 -6.79
N GLY A 106 -8.77 -3.09 -5.57
CA GLY A 106 -7.42 -2.68 -5.16
C GLY A 106 -7.40 -1.77 -3.94
N ALA A 107 -6.37 -1.91 -3.09
CA ALA A 107 -6.18 -1.02 -1.94
C ALA A 107 -6.01 0.46 -2.34
N LYS A 108 -5.46 0.74 -3.53
CA LYS A 108 -5.43 2.10 -4.10
C LYS A 108 -6.84 2.66 -4.29
N SER A 109 -7.74 1.86 -4.88
CA SER A 109 -9.13 2.24 -5.07
C SER A 109 -9.81 2.44 -3.73
N ASP A 110 -9.65 1.51 -2.78
CA ASP A 110 -10.30 1.60 -1.48
C ASP A 110 -9.84 2.82 -0.70
N THR A 111 -8.53 3.03 -0.53
CA THR A 111 -7.98 4.17 0.22
C THR A 111 -8.35 5.51 -0.41
N ALA A 112 -8.40 5.59 -1.75
CA ALA A 112 -8.85 6.77 -2.47
C ALA A 112 -10.36 7.01 -2.30
N ASN A 113 -11.16 5.96 -2.41
CA ASN A 113 -12.61 6.05 -2.38
C ASN A 113 -13.18 6.17 -0.97
N PHE A 114 -12.41 5.83 0.06
CA PHE A 114 -12.83 5.99 1.44
C PHE A 114 -13.07 7.46 1.80
N THR A 115 -12.49 8.40 1.05
CA THR A 115 -12.75 9.85 1.18
C THR A 115 -14.20 10.23 0.87
N ASP A 116 -14.96 9.38 0.17
CA ASP A 116 -16.40 9.56 -0.05
C ASP A 116 -17.21 9.61 1.27
N LEU A 117 -16.64 9.08 2.37
CA LEU A 117 -17.30 8.97 3.67
C LEU A 117 -17.01 10.18 4.57
N PHE A 118 -16.06 11.04 4.20
CA PHE A 118 -15.67 12.18 5.04
C PHE A 118 -16.55 13.39 4.76
N GLY A 119 -16.88 14.11 5.83
CA GLY A 119 -17.37 15.48 5.73
C GLY A 119 -16.22 16.49 5.65
N ASP A 120 -16.58 17.76 5.52
CA ASP A 120 -15.60 18.84 5.46
C ASP A 120 -15.00 19.16 6.85
N GLY A 121 -13.82 19.78 6.85
CA GLY A 121 -13.20 20.35 8.07
C GLY A 121 -12.39 19.38 8.92
N ASN A 122 -12.23 18.13 8.51
CA ASN A 122 -11.38 17.14 9.19
C ASN A 122 -9.89 17.54 9.12
N ILE A 123 -9.16 17.38 10.22
CA ILE A 123 -7.70 17.45 10.23
C ILE A 123 -7.12 16.05 9.99
N ILE A 124 -6.33 15.91 8.91
CA ILE A 124 -5.90 14.62 8.37
C ILE A 124 -4.39 14.46 8.53
N GLY A 125 -3.98 13.46 9.30
CA GLY A 125 -2.58 13.04 9.45
C GLY A 125 -2.14 12.11 8.31
N ILE A 126 -1.05 12.45 7.63
CA ILE A 126 -0.46 11.62 6.55
C ILE A 126 1.04 11.51 6.77
N SER A 127 1.58 10.30 6.79
CA SER A 127 3.03 10.05 6.87
C SER A 127 3.79 10.74 5.73
N ASN A 128 5.00 11.25 6.00
CA ASN A 128 5.84 11.91 5.01
C ASN A 128 7.30 11.43 5.18
N PRO A 129 7.86 10.62 4.26
CA PRO A 129 7.29 10.21 2.97
C PRO A 129 6.27 9.06 3.09
N VAL A 130 5.37 8.98 2.12
CA VAL A 130 4.45 7.83 1.96
C VAL A 130 3.91 7.73 0.53
N TYR A 131 3.23 6.63 0.22
CA TYR A 131 2.49 6.43 -1.02
C TYR A 131 1.49 7.59 -1.28
N PRO A 132 1.57 8.28 -2.42
CA PRO A 132 0.92 9.60 -2.60
C PRO A 132 -0.61 9.56 -2.69
N VAL A 133 -1.22 8.38 -2.92
CA VAL A 133 -2.68 8.27 -3.12
C VAL A 133 -3.48 8.86 -1.96
N TYR A 134 -2.98 8.78 -0.73
CA TYR A 134 -3.69 9.27 0.45
C TYR A 134 -3.85 10.79 0.39
N LEU A 135 -2.79 11.51 0.00
CA LEU A 135 -2.82 12.96 -0.14
C LEU A 135 -3.67 13.36 -1.35
N ASP A 136 -3.33 12.82 -2.53
CA ASP A 136 -3.96 13.20 -3.79
C ASP A 136 -5.48 12.99 -3.75
N SER A 137 -5.95 11.88 -3.16
CA SER A 137 -7.39 11.61 -3.06
C SER A 137 -8.11 12.58 -2.12
N ASN A 138 -7.46 13.00 -1.01
CA ASN A 138 -8.01 14.02 -0.14
C ASN A 138 -8.02 15.41 -0.79
N VAL A 139 -7.03 15.73 -1.63
CA VAL A 139 -7.03 16.96 -2.43
C VAL A 139 -8.19 16.92 -3.42
N LEU A 140 -8.32 15.88 -4.23
CA LEU A 140 -9.40 15.74 -5.24
C LEU A 140 -10.80 15.81 -4.65
N ALA A 141 -10.97 15.27 -3.44
CA ALA A 141 -12.22 15.27 -2.70
C ALA A 141 -12.51 16.60 -1.99
N GLY A 142 -11.57 17.54 -1.96
CA GLY A 142 -11.71 18.85 -1.29
C GLY A 142 -11.36 18.83 0.21
N HIS A 143 -11.02 17.67 0.78
CA HIS A 143 -10.76 17.50 2.22
C HIS A 143 -9.42 18.10 2.67
N ALA A 144 -8.44 18.21 1.78
CA ALA A 144 -7.13 18.77 2.09
C ALA A 144 -7.16 20.27 2.44
N GLY A 145 -8.23 20.99 2.06
CA GLY A 145 -8.30 22.44 2.16
C GLY A 145 -7.44 23.15 1.11
N SER A 146 -7.34 24.48 1.20
CA SER A 146 -6.56 25.26 0.24
C SER A 146 -5.05 24.95 0.34
N PRO A 147 -4.30 25.04 -0.79
CA PRO A 147 -2.85 24.99 -0.77
C PRO A 147 -2.25 25.99 0.23
N ALA A 148 -1.29 25.55 1.03
CA ALA A 148 -0.63 26.34 2.06
C ALA A 148 0.88 26.00 2.10
N GLY A 149 1.70 26.87 1.49
CA GLY A 149 3.14 26.64 1.34
C GLY A 149 3.43 25.34 0.57
N ASP A 150 4.24 24.46 1.18
CA ASP A 150 4.56 23.17 0.59
C ASP A 150 3.46 22.10 0.75
N GLY A 151 2.38 22.40 1.49
CA GLY A 151 1.29 21.48 1.79
C GLY A 151 -0.10 22.06 1.59
N TYR A 152 -1.04 21.63 2.44
CA TYR A 152 -2.45 22.05 2.41
C TYR A 152 -2.95 22.30 3.85
N GLN A 153 -3.93 23.20 3.99
CA GLN A 153 -4.40 23.70 5.29
C GLN A 153 -4.83 22.60 6.29
N ASN A 154 -5.52 21.58 5.81
CA ASN A 154 -6.11 20.54 6.66
C ASN A 154 -5.24 19.28 6.76
N ILE A 155 -4.10 19.26 6.09
CA ILE A 155 -3.15 18.14 6.16
C ILE A 155 -2.14 18.40 7.27
N ARG A 156 -1.87 17.38 8.07
CA ARG A 156 -0.77 17.31 9.02
C ARG A 156 0.21 16.25 8.53
N TYR A 157 1.34 16.70 8.01
CA TYR A 157 2.40 15.81 7.56
C TYR A 157 3.12 15.24 8.79
N LEU A 158 3.08 13.92 8.93
CA LEU A 158 3.73 13.18 10.01
C LEU A 158 5.12 12.78 9.52
N ASP A 159 6.11 13.63 9.80
CA ASP A 159 7.47 13.46 9.29
C ASP A 159 8.10 12.14 9.78
N CYS A 160 8.38 11.25 8.84
CA CYS A 160 9.09 9.99 9.00
C CYS A 160 10.54 10.23 8.57
N LEU A 161 11.44 10.39 9.53
CA LEU A 161 12.81 10.82 9.33
C LEU A 161 13.80 9.74 9.78
N GLU A 162 15.06 9.88 9.41
CA GLU A 162 16.13 9.00 9.89
C GLU A 162 16.20 8.95 11.42
N GLU A 163 15.99 10.08 12.10
CA GLU A 163 16.10 10.21 13.57
C GLU A 163 14.99 9.47 14.32
N ASN A 164 13.84 9.26 13.69
CA ASN A 164 12.72 8.49 14.26
C ASN A 164 12.56 7.10 13.62
N GLY A 165 13.57 6.67 12.85
CA GLY A 165 13.57 5.36 12.18
C GLY A 165 12.48 5.23 11.11
N PHE A 166 12.08 6.34 10.47
CA PHE A 166 11.00 6.43 9.49
C PHE A 166 9.62 6.02 10.01
N LYS A 167 9.38 6.23 11.30
CA LYS A 167 8.08 5.96 11.94
C LYS A 167 7.34 7.26 12.19
N PRO A 168 6.06 7.38 11.78
CA PRO A 168 5.27 8.58 12.02
C PRO A 168 5.10 8.79 13.53
N GLN A 169 5.35 10.02 13.96
CA GLN A 169 5.14 10.44 15.34
C GLN A 169 3.74 11.06 15.50
N ILE A 170 3.15 10.89 16.68
CA ILE A 170 1.89 11.55 17.03
C ILE A 170 2.17 13.06 17.12
N PRO A 171 1.42 13.91 16.38
CA PRO A 171 1.69 15.35 16.35
C PRO A 171 1.13 16.04 17.60
N ASP A 172 1.53 17.30 17.78
CA ASP A 172 0.85 18.20 18.71
C ASP A 172 -0.53 18.57 18.14
N GLY A 173 -1.58 18.37 18.95
CA GLY A 173 -2.95 18.66 18.57
C GLY A 173 -3.72 17.45 18.03
N ARG A 174 -5.05 17.62 17.92
CA ARG A 174 -5.97 16.55 17.54
C ARG A 174 -6.00 16.34 16.03
N LEU A 175 -5.97 15.07 15.63
CA LEU A 175 -6.29 14.60 14.29
C LEU A 175 -7.71 14.02 14.31
N ASP A 176 -8.50 14.25 13.27
CA ASP A 176 -9.78 13.56 13.08
C ASP A 176 -9.57 12.24 12.33
N ILE A 177 -8.61 12.21 11.40
CA ILE A 177 -8.27 11.04 10.58
C ILE A 177 -6.75 10.90 10.50
N VAL A 178 -6.22 9.67 10.54
CA VAL A 178 -4.80 9.40 10.30
C VAL A 178 -4.60 8.21 9.36
N TYR A 179 -3.75 8.41 8.34
CA TYR A 179 -3.29 7.34 7.46
C TYR A 179 -1.97 6.77 7.98
N LEU A 180 -1.96 5.47 8.26
CA LEU A 180 -0.78 4.70 8.63
C LEU A 180 -0.55 3.61 7.60
N CYS A 181 0.67 3.48 7.08
CA CYS A 181 1.04 2.44 6.13
C CYS A 181 2.16 1.60 6.74
N SER A 182 1.91 0.31 6.97
CA SER A 182 2.85 -0.59 7.64
C SER A 182 2.72 -2.02 7.11
N PRO A 183 3.78 -2.58 6.50
CA PRO A 183 5.05 -1.94 6.16
C PRO A 183 4.90 -0.73 5.23
N ASN A 184 5.63 0.35 5.51
CA ASN A 184 5.55 1.61 4.80
C ASN A 184 6.11 1.52 3.38
N ASN A 185 5.41 2.10 2.42
CA ASN A 185 5.96 2.46 1.11
C ASN A 185 6.18 3.98 1.10
N PRO A 186 7.42 4.50 1.00
CA PRO A 186 8.59 3.84 0.40
C PRO A 186 9.65 3.26 1.36
N SER A 187 9.63 3.61 2.65
CA SER A 187 10.77 3.32 3.55
C SER A 187 11.00 1.84 3.83
N GLY A 188 9.97 1.02 3.62
CA GLY A 188 9.97 -0.40 3.90
C GLY A 188 9.93 -0.75 5.39
N VAL A 189 9.81 0.24 6.27
CA VAL A 189 9.77 0.08 7.73
C VAL A 189 8.38 -0.35 8.19
N ALA A 190 8.32 -1.31 9.11
CA ALA A 190 7.08 -1.73 9.76
C ALA A 190 6.95 -1.10 11.15
N LEU A 191 5.71 -0.83 11.55
CA LEU A 191 5.37 -0.37 12.89
C LEU A 191 5.37 -1.55 13.86
N THR A 192 5.99 -1.36 15.02
CA THR A 192 5.98 -2.38 16.08
C THR A 192 4.63 -2.40 16.79
N ARG A 193 4.40 -3.44 17.60
CA ARG A 193 3.25 -3.51 18.51
C ARG A 193 3.13 -2.27 19.40
N ASP A 194 4.26 -1.77 19.93
CA ASP A 194 4.27 -0.59 20.79
C ASP A 194 3.95 0.70 20.02
N ASP A 195 4.44 0.81 18.78
CA ASP A 195 4.11 1.94 17.91
C ASP A 195 2.60 1.96 17.61
N LEU A 196 2.03 0.83 17.20
CA LEU A 196 0.59 0.73 16.92
C LEU A 196 -0.25 0.93 18.18
N LYS A 197 0.19 0.43 19.34
CA LYS A 197 -0.49 0.67 20.61
C LYS A 197 -0.60 2.16 20.93
N LYS A 198 0.48 2.94 20.76
CA LYS A 198 0.44 4.40 20.96
C LYS A 198 -0.58 5.06 20.04
N TRP A 199 -0.64 4.66 18.77
CA TRP A 199 -1.61 5.19 17.81
C TRP A 199 -3.06 4.83 18.16
N VAL A 200 -3.32 3.59 18.57
CA VAL A 200 -4.66 3.15 19.00
C VAL A 200 -5.09 3.89 20.28
N ASP A 201 -4.20 4.01 21.28
CA ASP A 201 -4.48 4.74 22.52
C ASP A 201 -4.77 6.23 22.22
N TYR A 202 -3.97 6.85 21.33
CA TYR A 202 -4.20 8.22 20.86
C TYR A 202 -5.55 8.37 20.16
N ALA A 203 -5.88 7.44 19.27
CA ALA A 203 -7.12 7.48 18.50
C ALA A 203 -8.36 7.32 19.37
N LEU A 204 -8.30 6.45 20.38
CA LEU A 204 -9.35 6.30 21.39
C LEU A 204 -9.55 7.59 22.20
N ALA A 205 -8.46 8.20 22.67
CA ALA A 205 -8.51 9.43 23.46
C ALA A 205 -9.03 10.64 22.66
N ASN A 206 -8.71 10.70 21.36
CA ASN A 206 -9.00 11.84 20.50
C ASN A 206 -10.19 11.62 19.54
N LYS A 207 -10.84 10.45 19.58
CA LYS A 207 -11.86 10.06 18.58
C LYS A 207 -11.32 10.21 17.16
N THR A 208 -10.08 9.78 16.93
CA THR A 208 -9.44 9.79 15.61
C THR A 208 -9.77 8.48 14.90
N LEU A 209 -10.07 8.55 13.60
CA LEU A 209 -10.18 7.38 12.73
C LEU A 209 -8.79 7.02 12.18
N ILE A 210 -8.35 5.78 12.41
CA ILE A 210 -7.15 5.21 11.80
C ILE A 210 -7.52 4.51 10.49
N LEU A 211 -6.86 4.91 9.41
CA LEU A 211 -6.90 4.26 8.11
C LEU A 211 -5.56 3.54 7.93
N TYR A 212 -5.57 2.23 8.19
CA TYR A 212 -4.37 1.39 8.25
C TYR A 212 -4.18 0.61 6.95
N ASP A 213 -3.19 0.99 6.14
CA ASP A 213 -2.82 0.28 4.92
C ASP A 213 -1.76 -0.79 5.23
N ALA A 214 -2.16 -2.05 5.11
CA ALA A 214 -1.35 -3.24 5.34
C ALA A 214 -1.11 -4.04 4.05
N ALA A 215 -1.04 -3.36 2.89
CA ALA A 215 -0.83 -4.01 1.59
C ALA A 215 0.47 -4.86 1.48
N TYR A 216 1.46 -4.62 2.34
CA TYR A 216 2.76 -5.34 2.35
C TYR A 216 2.93 -6.27 3.55
N GLU A 217 1.88 -6.53 4.34
CA GLU A 217 1.96 -7.34 5.57
C GLU A 217 2.62 -8.72 5.37
N SER A 218 2.43 -9.35 4.21
CA SER A 218 2.83 -10.72 3.93
C SER A 218 4.34 -10.86 3.80
N PHE A 219 5.02 -9.71 3.66
CA PHE A 219 6.46 -9.57 3.64
C PHE A 219 7.08 -9.41 5.03
N ILE A 220 6.29 -9.23 6.09
CA ILE A 220 6.79 -9.15 7.47
C ILE A 220 7.53 -10.46 7.82
N ARG A 221 8.70 -10.32 8.45
CA ARG A 221 9.55 -11.44 8.89
C ARG A 221 10.03 -11.30 10.33
N GLU A 222 10.17 -10.07 10.81
CA GLU A 222 10.60 -9.84 12.20
C GLU A 222 9.51 -10.25 13.19
N ASP A 223 9.91 -11.00 14.21
CA ASP A 223 9.04 -11.40 15.30
C ASP A 223 8.51 -10.17 16.05
N GLY A 224 7.27 -10.26 16.52
CA GLY A 224 6.64 -9.19 17.32
C GLY A 224 6.14 -7.99 16.50
N ILE A 225 6.33 -7.98 15.18
CA ILE A 225 5.70 -7.01 14.28
C ILE A 225 4.26 -7.47 13.96
N PRO A 226 3.23 -6.67 14.28
CA PRO A 226 1.84 -7.02 13.94
C PRO A 226 1.62 -7.03 12.43
N HIS A 227 0.91 -8.05 11.97
CA HIS A 227 0.45 -8.16 10.59
C HIS A 227 -0.88 -7.44 10.36
N SER A 228 -1.69 -7.26 11.41
CA SER A 228 -2.94 -6.49 11.38
C SER A 228 -3.00 -5.51 12.54
N ILE A 229 -3.64 -4.35 12.33
CA ILE A 229 -3.89 -3.40 13.41
C ILE A 229 -4.82 -4.00 14.48
N TYR A 230 -5.65 -4.98 14.11
CA TYR A 230 -6.59 -5.64 15.02
C TYR A 230 -5.92 -6.63 15.99
N GLU A 231 -4.61 -6.85 15.86
CA GLU A 231 -3.82 -7.52 16.90
C GLU A 231 -3.59 -6.60 18.12
N ILE A 232 -3.89 -5.31 18.00
CA ILE A 232 -3.83 -4.35 19.09
C ILE A 232 -5.21 -4.30 19.76
N PRO A 233 -5.29 -4.47 21.10
CA PRO A 233 -6.55 -4.35 21.83
C PRO A 233 -7.27 -3.04 21.51
N GLU A 234 -8.60 -3.10 21.42
CA GLU A 234 -9.47 -1.96 21.15
C GLU A 234 -9.34 -1.29 19.77
N ALA A 235 -8.43 -1.74 18.90
CA ALA A 235 -8.26 -1.18 17.55
C ALA A 235 -9.56 -1.24 16.72
N ARG A 236 -10.41 -2.25 16.93
CA ARG A 236 -11.73 -2.40 16.28
C ARG A 236 -12.68 -1.22 16.51
N LYS A 237 -12.41 -0.37 17.50
CA LYS A 237 -13.23 0.83 17.81
C LYS A 237 -12.76 2.08 17.08
N VAL A 238 -11.58 2.06 16.45
CA VAL A 238 -10.96 3.26 15.85
C VAL A 238 -10.32 3.03 14.49
N ALA A 239 -10.22 1.79 13.99
CA ALA A 239 -9.45 1.49 12.78
C ALA A 239 -10.28 0.83 11.67
N VAL A 240 -9.93 1.20 10.44
CA VAL A 240 -10.24 0.49 9.19
C VAL A 240 -8.92 -0.02 8.62
N GLU A 241 -8.91 -1.26 8.13
CA GLU A 241 -7.70 -1.88 7.56
C GLU A 241 -7.89 -2.17 6.07
N PHE A 242 -6.89 -1.80 5.26
CA PHE A 242 -6.84 -2.05 3.82
C PHE A 242 -5.78 -3.10 3.50
N ARG A 243 -6.14 -4.06 2.64
CA ARG A 243 -5.32 -5.23 2.30
C ARG A 243 -5.31 -5.43 0.80
N SER A 244 -4.28 -6.10 0.29
CA SER A 244 -4.14 -6.30 -1.16
C SER A 244 -3.57 -7.67 -1.50
N PHE A 245 -4.16 -8.32 -2.50
CA PHE A 245 -3.56 -9.50 -3.14
C PHE A 245 -2.52 -9.13 -4.20
N SER A 246 -2.43 -7.85 -4.60
CA SER A 246 -1.57 -7.43 -5.71
C SER A 246 -0.09 -7.74 -5.45
N LYS A 247 0.40 -7.47 -4.24
CA LYS A 247 1.81 -7.71 -3.88
C LYS A 247 2.02 -9.08 -3.24
N THR A 248 1.03 -9.56 -2.48
CA THR A 248 1.04 -10.89 -1.86
C THR A 248 1.04 -12.02 -2.88
N ALA A 249 0.20 -11.93 -3.92
CA ALA A 249 -0.05 -13.05 -4.85
C ALA A 249 0.15 -12.71 -6.34
N GLY A 250 0.69 -11.52 -6.64
CA GLY A 250 0.92 -11.09 -8.02
C GLY A 250 -0.32 -10.55 -8.74
N PHE A 251 -1.40 -10.23 -8.02
CA PHE A 251 -2.69 -9.79 -8.61
C PHE A 251 -2.66 -8.31 -9.05
N THR A 252 -1.51 -7.77 -9.49
CA THR A 252 -1.41 -6.39 -9.99
C THR A 252 -2.21 -6.21 -11.29
N GLY A 253 -2.29 -7.26 -12.11
CA GLY A 253 -3.15 -7.32 -13.29
C GLY A 253 -4.58 -7.80 -13.02
N LEU A 254 -4.78 -8.72 -12.05
CA LEU A 254 -6.11 -9.28 -11.74
C LEU A 254 -7.00 -8.37 -10.91
N ARG A 255 -6.42 -7.43 -10.14
CA ARG A 255 -7.14 -6.44 -9.34
C ARG A 255 -8.07 -7.06 -8.28
N CYS A 256 -7.48 -7.42 -7.14
CA CYS A 256 -8.21 -7.90 -5.97
C CYS A 256 -7.54 -7.39 -4.68
N ALA A 257 -8.37 -6.92 -3.76
CA ALA A 257 -8.02 -6.40 -2.45
C ALA A 257 -9.22 -6.57 -1.52
N TYR A 258 -9.08 -6.15 -0.27
CA TYR A 258 -10.22 -6.05 0.62
C TYR A 258 -10.00 -4.97 1.68
N THR A 259 -11.11 -4.41 2.16
CA THR A 259 -11.17 -3.49 3.29
C THR A 259 -11.90 -4.17 4.45
N VAL A 260 -11.38 -4.04 5.66
CA VAL A 260 -12.05 -4.48 6.89
C VAL A 260 -12.60 -3.27 7.63
N VAL A 261 -13.92 -3.21 7.78
CA VAL A 261 -14.62 -2.16 8.51
C VAL A 261 -15.41 -2.80 9.66
N PRO A 262 -14.93 -2.72 10.92
CA PRO A 262 -15.64 -3.32 12.04
C PRO A 262 -17.05 -2.76 12.22
N LYS A 263 -18.02 -3.62 12.55
CA LYS A 263 -19.40 -3.19 12.85
C LYS A 263 -19.50 -2.37 14.14
N THR A 264 -18.49 -2.48 15.00
CA THR A 264 -18.33 -1.73 16.25
C THR A 264 -17.75 -0.34 16.05
N LEU A 265 -17.27 -0.01 14.85
CA LEU A 265 -16.64 1.27 14.54
C LEU A 265 -17.72 2.34 14.32
N GLU A 266 -17.85 3.22 15.31
CA GLU A 266 -18.78 4.32 15.34
C GLU A 266 -18.04 5.66 15.26
N VAL A 267 -18.50 6.53 14.36
CA VAL A 267 -17.98 7.90 14.21
C VAL A 267 -19.05 8.90 14.63
N THR A 268 -18.68 9.91 15.41
CA THR A 268 -19.60 10.95 15.89
C THR A 268 -19.37 12.24 15.10
N MET A 269 -20.40 12.74 14.43
CA MET A 269 -20.37 14.07 13.83
C MET A 269 -20.39 15.13 14.93
N SER A 270 -19.72 16.26 14.74
CA SER A 270 -19.68 17.36 15.71
C SER A 270 -21.06 17.96 16.06
N ASP A 271 -22.08 17.68 15.25
CA ASP A 271 -23.44 18.24 15.35
C ASP A 271 -24.58 17.20 15.48
N SER A 272 -24.28 15.89 15.41
CA SER A 272 -25.29 14.82 15.52
C SER A 272 -25.30 14.18 16.90
N SER A 273 -26.49 13.96 17.45
CA SER A 273 -26.68 13.21 18.70
C SER A 273 -26.53 11.70 18.53
N LYS A 274 -26.46 11.18 17.29
CA LYS A 274 -26.35 9.75 17.01
C LYS A 274 -25.04 9.41 16.30
N PRO A 275 -24.27 8.42 16.81
CA PRO A 275 -23.11 7.90 16.11
C PRO A 275 -23.53 7.26 14.78
N LEU A 276 -22.73 7.49 13.74
CA LEU A 276 -22.86 6.80 12.46
C LEU A 276 -21.98 5.55 12.47
N LYS A 277 -22.50 4.45 11.93
CA LYS A 277 -21.76 3.20 11.78
C LYS A 277 -21.00 3.21 10.47
N LEU A 278 -19.67 3.25 10.55
CA LEU A 278 -18.82 3.37 9.36
C LEU A 278 -19.00 2.17 8.42
N HIS A 279 -19.23 0.97 8.98
CA HIS A 279 -19.58 -0.23 8.22
C HIS A 279 -20.80 -0.02 7.29
N ALA A 280 -21.88 0.55 7.80
CA ALA A 280 -23.10 0.78 7.03
C ALA A 280 -22.90 1.86 5.94
N MET A 281 -22.11 2.89 6.23
CA MET A 281 -21.73 3.92 5.26
C MET A 281 -20.89 3.34 4.13
N TRP A 282 -19.90 2.51 4.46
CA TRP A 282 -19.05 1.85 3.47
C TRP A 282 -19.82 0.86 2.62
N LEU A 283 -20.71 0.06 3.23
CA LEU A 283 -21.64 -0.81 2.50
C LEU A 283 -22.51 -0.01 1.51
N ARG A 284 -23.08 1.12 1.96
CA ARG A 284 -23.88 1.98 1.07
C ARG A 284 -23.06 2.53 -0.08
N ARG A 285 -21.81 2.94 0.17
CA ARG A 285 -20.88 3.39 -0.87
C ARG A 285 -20.61 2.28 -1.88
N GLN A 286 -20.23 1.08 -1.42
CA GLN A 286 -19.91 -0.05 -2.31
C GLN A 286 -21.11 -0.43 -3.18
N THR A 287 -22.30 -0.58 -2.58
CA THR A 287 -23.53 -0.91 -3.31
C THR A 287 -24.03 0.17 -4.27
N THR A 288 -23.48 1.39 -4.20
CA THR A 288 -23.90 2.51 -5.07
C THR A 288 -22.88 2.81 -6.17
N LYS A 289 -21.58 2.70 -5.86
CA LYS A 289 -20.48 3.15 -6.74
C LYS A 289 -19.58 2.01 -7.23
N PHE A 290 -19.84 0.76 -6.86
CA PHE A 290 -19.01 -0.38 -7.20
C PHE A 290 -19.85 -1.61 -7.59
N ASN A 291 -19.47 -2.28 -8.68
CA ASN A 291 -20.19 -3.45 -9.21
C ASN A 291 -19.58 -4.80 -8.76
N GLY A 292 -18.68 -4.78 -7.78
CA GLY A 292 -18.02 -5.97 -7.26
C GLY A 292 -16.81 -6.43 -8.08
N VAL A 293 -15.93 -7.21 -7.44
CA VAL A 293 -14.81 -7.88 -8.10
C VAL A 293 -15.34 -9.07 -8.91
N PRO A 294 -14.87 -9.31 -10.14
CA PRO A 294 -15.33 -10.43 -10.95
C PRO A 294 -15.23 -11.78 -10.24
N TYR A 295 -16.25 -12.63 -10.42
CA TYR A 295 -16.33 -13.96 -9.82
C TYR A 295 -15.05 -14.80 -10.00
N ILE A 296 -14.53 -14.85 -11.22
CA ILE A 296 -13.32 -15.61 -11.56
C ILE A 296 -12.10 -15.13 -10.76
N VAL A 297 -11.98 -13.83 -10.51
CA VAL A 297 -10.88 -13.23 -9.73
C VAL A 297 -11.02 -13.59 -8.25
N GLN A 298 -12.26 -13.56 -7.73
CA GLN A 298 -12.51 -13.98 -6.36
C GLN A 298 -12.25 -15.47 -6.15
N ARG A 299 -12.61 -16.34 -7.10
CA ARG A 299 -12.26 -17.77 -7.07
C ARG A 299 -10.75 -17.98 -7.08
N ALA A 300 -10.02 -17.23 -7.90
CA ALA A 300 -8.56 -17.24 -7.92
C ALA A 300 -7.97 -16.82 -6.56
N ALA A 301 -8.51 -15.76 -5.95
CA ALA A 301 -8.09 -15.30 -4.63
C ALA A 301 -8.40 -16.32 -3.53
N ALA A 302 -9.55 -17.00 -3.59
CA ALA A 302 -9.90 -18.02 -2.63
C ALA A 302 -8.97 -19.24 -2.69
N ALA A 303 -8.54 -19.62 -3.90
CA ALA A 303 -7.58 -20.71 -4.09
C ALA A 303 -6.21 -20.45 -3.45
N LEU A 304 -5.88 -19.19 -3.17
CA LEU A 304 -4.65 -18.82 -2.45
C LEU A 304 -4.65 -19.27 -0.98
N TYR A 305 -5.82 -19.48 -0.40
CA TYR A 305 -5.97 -19.87 1.00
C TYR A 305 -5.86 -21.38 1.23
N THR A 306 -5.79 -22.19 0.16
CA THR A 306 -5.46 -23.63 0.28
C THR A 306 -4.04 -23.82 0.80
N PRO A 307 -3.71 -24.97 1.42
CA PRO A 307 -2.33 -25.27 1.81
C PRO A 307 -1.31 -25.08 0.68
N GLU A 308 -1.65 -25.54 -0.53
CA GLU A 308 -0.83 -25.42 -1.73
C GLU A 308 -0.69 -23.95 -2.17
N GLY A 309 -1.78 -23.18 -2.14
CA GLY A 309 -1.77 -21.77 -2.51
C GLY A 309 -0.91 -20.91 -1.59
N ARG A 310 -1.04 -21.12 -0.27
CA ARG A 310 -0.22 -20.42 0.72
C ARG A 310 1.26 -20.75 0.56
N GLU A 311 1.59 -22.00 0.27
CA GLU A 311 2.98 -22.40 0.01
C GLU A 311 3.55 -21.74 -1.25
N GLN A 312 2.77 -21.67 -2.33
CA GLN A 312 3.18 -21.01 -3.58
C GLN A 312 3.39 -19.49 -3.39
N ILE A 313 2.49 -18.83 -2.65
CA ILE A 313 2.65 -17.43 -2.27
C ILE A 313 3.93 -17.24 -1.44
N ARG A 314 4.11 -18.04 -0.40
CA ARG A 314 5.27 -17.94 0.51
C ARG A 314 6.58 -18.02 -0.26
N LYS A 315 6.73 -18.99 -1.17
CA LYS A 315 7.91 -19.10 -2.05
C LYS A 315 8.16 -17.85 -2.89
N THR A 316 7.10 -17.24 -3.42
CA THR A 316 7.20 -16.03 -4.23
C THR A 316 7.63 -14.83 -3.40
N ILE A 317 7.07 -14.68 -2.20
CA ILE A 317 7.44 -13.62 -1.26
C ILE A 317 8.88 -13.81 -0.78
N ASP A 318 9.28 -15.03 -0.42
CA ASP A 318 10.64 -15.35 0.00
C ASP A 318 11.66 -15.00 -1.08
N LEU A 319 11.35 -15.25 -2.35
CA LEU A 319 12.18 -14.83 -3.49
C LEU A 319 12.36 -13.31 -3.52
N TYR A 320 11.27 -12.54 -3.40
CA TYR A 320 11.35 -11.08 -3.44
C TYR A 320 12.07 -10.49 -2.22
N LEU A 321 11.97 -11.11 -1.06
CA LEU A 321 12.72 -10.72 0.13
C LEU A 321 14.21 -11.03 -0.02
N GLU A 322 14.57 -12.18 -0.59
CA GLU A 322 15.98 -12.49 -0.89
C GLU A 322 16.57 -11.51 -1.92
N ASN A 323 15.77 -11.08 -2.90
CA ASN A 323 16.16 -10.01 -3.81
C ASN A 323 16.38 -8.68 -3.08
N ALA A 324 15.44 -8.27 -2.21
CA ALA A 324 15.56 -7.05 -1.43
C ALA A 324 16.79 -7.09 -0.51
N LYS A 325 17.04 -8.23 0.15
CA LYS A 325 18.24 -8.48 0.95
C LYS A 325 19.52 -8.37 0.12
N THR A 326 19.56 -8.96 -1.06
CA THR A 326 20.71 -8.87 -1.98
C THR A 326 21.02 -7.41 -2.34
N ILE A 327 20.00 -6.62 -2.67
CA ILE A 327 20.15 -5.18 -2.98
C ILE A 327 20.64 -4.43 -1.73
N ARG A 328 19.97 -4.64 -0.59
CA ARG A 328 20.30 -4.01 0.69
C ARG A 328 21.76 -4.24 1.07
N SER A 329 22.24 -5.48 1.01
CA SER A 329 23.61 -5.83 1.39
C SER A 329 24.67 -5.12 0.55
N VAL A 330 24.43 -4.90 -0.75
CA VAL A 330 25.39 -4.15 -1.59
C VAL A 330 25.56 -2.71 -1.10
N PHE A 331 24.47 -2.04 -0.75
CA PHE A 331 24.53 -0.67 -0.25
C PHE A 331 25.16 -0.60 1.15
N GLU A 332 24.86 -1.56 2.02
CA GLU A 332 25.51 -1.65 3.35
C GLU A 332 27.02 -1.90 3.22
N GLU A 333 27.46 -2.82 2.35
CA GLU A 333 28.88 -3.08 2.02
C GLU A 333 29.60 -1.81 1.53
N LYS A 334 28.86 -0.92 0.86
CA LYS A 334 29.35 0.35 0.33
C LYS A 334 29.26 1.53 1.32
N GLY A 335 28.82 1.28 2.54
CA GLY A 335 28.73 2.29 3.60
C GLY A 335 27.53 3.24 3.48
N PHE A 336 26.54 2.91 2.67
CA PHE A 336 25.28 3.65 2.63
C PHE A 336 24.46 3.36 3.89
N LYS A 337 23.66 4.35 4.31
CA LYS A 337 22.61 4.12 5.31
C LYS A 337 21.36 3.56 4.62
N VAL A 338 20.86 2.43 5.14
CA VAL A 338 19.79 1.65 4.50
C VAL A 338 18.72 1.22 5.50
N TRP A 339 17.46 1.38 5.11
CA TRP A 339 16.24 0.95 5.79
C TRP A 339 15.40 0.05 4.87
N GLY A 340 14.40 -0.60 5.44
CA GLY A 340 13.52 -1.53 4.70
C GLY A 340 14.26 -2.79 4.23
N GLY A 341 13.64 -3.54 3.32
CA GLY A 341 14.23 -4.77 2.76
C GLY A 341 14.26 -5.95 3.73
N ILE A 342 13.55 -5.85 4.86
CA ILE A 342 13.42 -6.89 5.89
C ILE A 342 11.96 -7.34 5.96
N ASN A 343 11.06 -6.42 6.30
CA ASN A 343 9.61 -6.69 6.39
C ASN A 343 8.85 -6.28 5.12
N SER A 344 9.57 -5.87 4.08
CA SER A 344 8.98 -5.36 2.84
C SER A 344 9.93 -5.61 1.69
N PRO A 345 9.44 -5.58 0.43
CA PRO A 345 10.29 -5.73 -0.74
C PRO A 345 10.99 -4.42 -1.11
N TYR A 346 10.99 -3.39 -0.25
CA TYR A 346 11.54 -2.07 -0.57
C TYR A 346 12.79 -1.77 0.24
N VAL A 347 13.86 -1.43 -0.47
CA VAL A 347 15.12 -0.95 0.10
C VAL A 347 15.13 0.57 -0.02
N TRP A 348 15.22 1.25 1.12
CA TRP A 348 15.24 2.70 1.21
C TRP A 348 16.61 3.17 1.66
N LEU A 349 17.28 3.98 0.84
CA LEU A 349 18.67 4.38 1.09
C LEU A 349 18.83 5.90 1.07
N LYS A 350 19.71 6.40 1.92
CA LYS A 350 20.13 7.81 1.90
C LYS A 350 21.07 8.02 0.72
N VAL A 351 20.80 9.01 -0.13
CA VAL A 351 21.70 9.34 -1.25
C VAL A 351 22.98 10.00 -0.72
N PRO A 352 24.11 9.95 -1.47
CA PRO A 352 25.34 10.56 -0.99
C PRO A 352 25.22 12.08 -0.80
N GLU A 353 26.02 12.62 0.11
CA GLU A 353 25.96 14.03 0.49
C GLU A 353 26.16 14.96 -0.73
N GLY A 354 25.35 16.01 -0.80
CA GLY A 354 25.36 16.98 -1.90
C GLY A 354 24.62 16.54 -3.16
N MET A 355 24.03 15.32 -3.19
CA MET A 355 23.14 14.89 -4.27
C MET A 355 21.66 14.96 -3.87
N THR A 356 20.82 15.37 -4.82
CA THR A 356 19.37 15.22 -4.73
C THR A 356 18.94 13.81 -5.10
N SER A 357 17.71 13.44 -4.73
CA SER A 357 17.08 12.17 -5.12
C SER A 357 17.07 11.97 -6.64
N TRP A 358 16.83 13.04 -7.41
CA TRP A 358 16.83 13.00 -8.88
C TRP A 358 18.23 12.95 -9.48
N GLN A 359 19.22 13.62 -8.89
CA GLN A 359 20.61 13.47 -9.32
C GLN A 359 21.09 12.03 -9.13
N PHE A 360 20.72 11.39 -8.01
CA PHE A 360 21.03 9.99 -7.78
C PHE A 360 20.27 9.04 -8.74
N PHE A 361 19.02 9.37 -9.10
CA PHE A 361 18.30 8.67 -10.16
C PHE A 361 19.07 8.70 -11.49
N ASP A 362 19.50 9.89 -11.91
CA ASP A 362 20.23 10.07 -13.18
C ASP A 362 21.59 9.34 -13.13
N GLU A 363 22.30 9.40 -12.01
CA GLU A 363 23.55 8.65 -11.80
C GLU A 363 23.34 7.13 -11.97
N LEU A 364 22.32 6.56 -11.32
CA LEU A 364 22.01 5.13 -11.43
C LEU A 364 21.62 4.72 -12.86
N LEU A 365 20.78 5.53 -13.52
CA LEU A 365 20.36 5.27 -14.89
C LEU A 365 21.53 5.35 -15.87
N HIS A 366 22.32 6.41 -15.81
CA HIS A 366 23.35 6.69 -16.81
C HIS A 366 24.61 5.84 -16.63
N ARG A 367 25.02 5.54 -15.39
CA ARG A 367 26.27 4.79 -15.13
C ARG A 367 26.07 3.30 -14.91
N TYR A 368 24.92 2.90 -14.37
CA TYR A 368 24.67 1.51 -13.98
C TYR A 368 23.49 0.88 -14.73
N HIS A 369 22.77 1.65 -15.55
CA HIS A 369 21.56 1.24 -16.25
C HIS A 369 20.52 0.67 -15.29
N ILE A 370 20.39 1.26 -14.10
CA ILE A 370 19.44 0.84 -13.07
C ILE A 370 18.43 1.96 -12.85
N VAL A 371 17.15 1.58 -12.88
CA VAL A 371 16.03 2.48 -12.59
C VAL A 371 15.50 2.16 -11.21
N GLY A 372 15.51 3.13 -10.31
CA GLY A 372 14.75 3.08 -9.06
C GLY A 372 13.71 4.18 -8.99
N THR A 373 13.41 4.66 -7.79
CA THR A 373 12.45 5.76 -7.60
C THR A 373 13.05 6.83 -6.69
N PRO A 374 13.20 8.08 -7.16
CA PRO A 374 13.69 9.18 -6.34
C PRO A 374 12.72 9.43 -5.19
N GLY A 375 13.28 9.57 -3.99
CA GLY A 375 12.50 9.64 -2.77
C GLY A 375 11.57 10.85 -2.69
N SER A 376 11.94 11.98 -3.30
CA SER A 376 11.13 13.20 -3.31
C SER A 376 9.76 13.07 -3.96
N GLY A 377 9.53 12.04 -4.77
CA GLY A 377 8.19 11.75 -5.29
C GLY A 377 7.22 11.15 -4.27
N PHE A 378 7.69 10.77 -3.08
CA PHE A 378 6.86 10.27 -1.97
C PHE A 378 6.56 11.34 -0.92
N GLY A 379 6.96 12.59 -1.16
CA GLY A 379 6.80 13.72 -0.24
C GLY A 379 8.11 14.44 0.04
N THR A 380 8.01 15.60 0.68
CA THR A 380 9.15 16.49 0.93
C THR A 380 10.23 15.86 1.81
N ARG A 381 9.86 14.95 2.73
CA ARG A 381 10.84 14.21 3.55
C ARG A 381 11.44 12.99 2.86
N GLY A 382 11.04 12.72 1.62
CA GLY A 382 11.71 11.74 0.78
C GLY A 382 12.91 12.30 0.00
N GLU A 383 13.07 13.63 -0.08
CA GLU A 383 14.25 14.23 -0.72
C GLU A 383 15.53 13.84 0.02
N GLY A 384 16.62 13.59 -0.72
CA GLY A 384 17.85 13.01 -0.17
C GLY A 384 17.79 11.49 0.07
N TYR A 385 16.72 10.82 -0.38
CA TYR A 385 16.59 9.36 -0.32
C TYR A 385 16.19 8.76 -1.66
N PHE A 386 16.31 7.44 -1.76
CA PHE A 386 16.01 6.68 -2.97
C PHE A 386 15.44 5.30 -2.63
N ARG A 387 14.47 4.83 -3.42
CA ARG A 387 13.84 3.52 -3.26
C ARG A 387 14.26 2.58 -4.39
N LEU A 388 14.64 1.36 -4.01
CA LEU A 388 14.77 0.20 -4.89
C LEU A 388 13.81 -0.90 -4.43
N THR A 389 13.33 -1.72 -5.37
CA THR A 389 12.44 -2.84 -5.07
C THR A 389 13.09 -4.20 -5.32
N GLY A 390 12.78 -5.19 -4.49
CA GLY A 390 13.10 -6.61 -4.69
C GLY A 390 12.19 -7.30 -5.71
N PHE A 391 11.19 -6.60 -6.25
CA PHE A 391 10.37 -7.12 -7.35
C PHE A 391 11.18 -7.18 -8.65
N GLY A 392 11.69 -8.38 -8.94
CA GLY A 392 12.52 -8.69 -10.08
C GLY A 392 12.80 -10.19 -10.15
N SER A 393 13.44 -10.63 -11.23
CA SER A 393 13.99 -11.99 -11.26
C SER A 393 15.26 -12.06 -10.39
N PRO A 394 15.57 -13.22 -9.77
CA PRO A 394 16.83 -13.39 -9.03
C PRO A 394 18.07 -13.10 -9.88
N GLU A 395 18.05 -13.46 -11.15
CA GLU A 395 19.15 -13.26 -12.11
C GLU A 395 19.39 -11.77 -12.35
N LYS A 396 18.33 -11.02 -12.69
CA LYS A 396 18.43 -9.56 -12.89
C LYS A 396 18.76 -8.83 -11.60
N THR A 397 18.35 -9.34 -10.45
CA THR A 397 18.72 -8.77 -9.15
C THR A 397 20.21 -8.95 -8.85
N ARG A 398 20.77 -10.15 -9.10
CA ARG A 398 22.22 -10.39 -8.96
C ARG A 398 23.03 -9.54 -9.92
N GLU A 399 22.57 -9.42 -11.17
CA GLU A 399 23.20 -8.54 -12.16
C GLU A 399 23.18 -7.08 -11.71
N ALA A 400 22.04 -6.58 -11.21
CA ALA A 400 21.96 -5.23 -10.65
C ALA A 400 22.91 -5.05 -9.46
N ALA A 401 22.98 -6.03 -8.55
CA ALA A 401 23.91 -6.02 -7.43
C ALA A 401 25.37 -5.92 -7.88
N GLU A 402 25.79 -6.68 -8.90
CA GLU A 402 27.14 -6.60 -9.47
C GLU A 402 27.46 -5.25 -10.14
N ARG A 403 26.45 -4.60 -10.73
CA ARG A 403 26.60 -3.23 -11.25
C ARG A 403 26.74 -2.23 -10.10
N LEU A 404 25.87 -2.33 -9.09
CA LEU A 404 25.87 -1.45 -7.91
C LEU A 404 27.12 -1.58 -7.04
N ARG A 405 27.81 -2.74 -7.03
CA ARG A 405 29.12 -2.86 -6.36
C ARG A 405 30.22 -1.96 -6.94
N ARG A 406 29.97 -1.29 -8.08
CA ARG A 406 30.90 -0.32 -8.67
C ARG A 406 30.59 1.13 -8.27
N ILE A 407 29.53 1.34 -7.48
CA ILE A 407 29.16 2.65 -6.93
C ILE A 407 30.17 3.19 -5.94
#